data_AF-A0A5B0WEF8-F1
#
_entry.id   AF-A0A5B0WEF8-F1
#
_cell.length_a   1.000
_cell.length_b   1.000
_cell.length_c   1.000
_cell.angle_alpha   90.00
_cell.angle_beta   90.00
_cell.angle_gamma   90.00
#
_symmetry.space_group_name_H-M   'P 1'
#
loop_
_entity.id
_entity.type
_entity.pdbx_description
1 polymer ?
#
loop_
_entity_poly.entity_id
_entity_poly.type
_entity_poly.pdbx_seq_one_letter_code
_entity_poly.pdbx_strand_id
1 'polypeptide(L)'
;MAVLHHAFRCAVTPGFERTVLDLLAAWESADRERLSTMAVSRYAELAQREDINSAFYLGPDGAASSWLQPGFISPGLAALVTLAKDFVPVPTLSASDDTNHHRLATHLPALGWSADEIDFLIHGQPIETMLQPYASSTDQLKEGKFRHTGGWTPPGMTRKLRESIDRLILAPPSQADEAVWAWNLLNESKALDDARAMLAPLNDDDWLILSITH
;
A
#
# COMPACT_ATOMS: atom_id res chain seq x y z
N MET A 1 16.71 9.56 12.04
CA MET A 1 16.42 8.41 11.15
C MET A 1 15.51 8.95 10.07
N ALA A 2 15.84 8.73 8.79
CA ALA A 2 15.04 9.24 7.68
C ALA A 2 13.82 8.34 7.52
N VAL A 3 12.63 8.92 7.47
CA VAL A 3 11.39 8.16 7.22
C VAL A 3 11.20 8.06 5.72
N LEU A 4 11.23 6.85 5.18
CA LEU A 4 11.02 6.61 3.75
C LEU A 4 9.60 6.14 3.51
N HIS A 5 8.91 6.83 2.61
CA HIS A 5 7.62 6.43 2.09
C HIS A 5 7.82 5.73 0.75
N HIS A 6 7.34 4.50 0.61
CA HIS A 6 7.39 3.69 -0.60
C HIS A 6 5.98 3.56 -1.17
N ALA A 7 5.87 3.56 -2.50
CA ALA A 7 4.59 3.43 -3.19
C ALA A 7 4.73 2.54 -4.42
N PHE A 8 3.76 1.65 -4.61
CA PHE A 8 3.71 0.73 -5.73
C PHE A 8 2.31 0.66 -6.32
N ARG A 9 2.26 0.51 -7.64
CA ARG A 9 1.08 0.11 -8.39
C ARG A 9 1.05 -1.41 -8.51
N CYS A 10 -0.11 -2.02 -8.34
CA CYS A 10 -0.35 -3.42 -8.71
C CYS A 10 -1.62 -3.51 -9.57
N ALA A 11 -1.47 -4.02 -10.79
CA ALA A 11 -2.59 -4.12 -11.72
C ALA A 11 -3.44 -5.36 -11.46
N VAL A 12 -4.76 -5.17 -11.36
CA VAL A 12 -5.72 -6.27 -11.20
C VAL A 12 -5.97 -6.92 -12.56
N THR A 13 -5.13 -7.91 -12.87
CA THR A 13 -5.29 -8.73 -14.07
C THR A 13 -6.01 -10.04 -13.74
N PRO A 14 -6.58 -10.76 -14.74
CA PRO A 14 -7.17 -12.08 -14.49
C PRO A 14 -6.18 -13.10 -13.87
N GLY A 15 -4.87 -12.95 -14.16
CA GLY A 15 -3.82 -13.77 -13.55
C GLY A 15 -3.57 -13.41 -12.09
N PHE A 16 -3.64 -12.12 -11.74
CA PHE A 16 -3.59 -11.63 -10.37
C PHE A 16 -4.78 -12.16 -9.56
N GLU A 17 -6.01 -12.03 -10.08
CA GLU A 17 -7.22 -12.52 -9.41
C GLU A 17 -7.14 -14.03 -9.14
N ARG A 18 -6.67 -14.82 -10.12
CA ARG A 18 -6.45 -16.26 -9.92
C ARG A 18 -5.45 -16.53 -8.81
N THR A 19 -4.37 -15.76 -8.75
CA THR A 19 -3.35 -15.88 -7.69
C THR A 19 -3.94 -15.55 -6.32
N VAL A 20 -4.78 -14.51 -6.23
CA VAL A 20 -5.51 -14.15 -5.01
C VAL A 20 -6.44 -15.28 -4.57
N LEU A 21 -7.21 -15.86 -5.49
CA LEU A 21 -8.12 -16.97 -5.18
C LEU A 21 -7.37 -18.23 -4.72
N ASP A 22 -6.26 -18.59 -5.38
CA ASP A 22 -5.42 -19.72 -4.98
C ASP A 22 -4.82 -19.53 -3.58
N LEU A 23 -4.42 -18.28 -3.27
CA LEU A 23 -3.88 -17.92 -1.98
C LEU A 23 -4.93 -17.97 -0.88
N LEU A 24 -6.12 -17.45 -1.15
CA LEU A 24 -7.25 -17.49 -0.22
C LEU A 24 -7.71 -18.91 0.05
N ALA A 25 -7.75 -19.78 -0.96
CA ALA A 25 -8.07 -21.19 -0.76
C ALA A 25 -7.09 -21.86 0.22
N ALA A 26 -5.78 -21.60 0.11
CA ALA A 26 -4.77 -22.12 1.02
C ALA A 26 -4.86 -21.47 2.42
N TRP A 27 -5.18 -20.18 2.49
CA TRP A 27 -5.37 -19.46 3.74
C TRP A 27 -6.57 -19.99 4.52
N GLU A 28 -7.73 -20.07 3.88
CA GLU A 28 -9.00 -20.53 4.49
C GLU A 28 -8.90 -21.98 4.97
N SER A 29 -8.18 -22.85 4.23
CA SER A 29 -7.91 -24.23 4.66
C SER A 29 -6.78 -24.38 5.68
N ALA A 30 -6.16 -23.26 6.10
CA ALA A 30 -4.97 -23.23 6.95
C ALA A 30 -3.80 -24.11 6.45
N ASP A 31 -3.67 -24.25 5.13
CA ASP A 31 -2.64 -25.07 4.47
C ASP A 31 -1.31 -24.29 4.38
N ARG A 32 -0.52 -24.39 5.45
CA ARG A 32 0.77 -23.71 5.55
C ARG A 32 1.81 -24.22 4.56
N GLU A 33 1.75 -25.49 4.20
CA GLU A 33 2.67 -26.09 3.22
C GLU A 33 2.44 -25.45 1.84
N ARG A 34 1.18 -25.31 1.45
CA ARG A 34 0.82 -24.64 0.20
C ARG A 34 1.18 -23.16 0.22
N LEU A 35 0.88 -22.43 1.31
CA LEU A 35 1.27 -21.02 1.46
C LEU A 35 2.79 -20.82 1.37
N SER A 36 3.56 -21.67 2.05
CA SER A 36 5.02 -21.68 1.99
C SER A 36 5.52 -21.92 0.57
N THR A 37 5.00 -22.95 -0.11
CA THR A 37 5.40 -23.30 -1.48
C THR A 37 5.14 -22.15 -2.45
N MET A 38 3.97 -21.52 -2.36
CA MET A 38 3.62 -20.35 -3.18
C MET A 38 4.61 -19.20 -2.95
N ALA A 39 4.87 -18.84 -1.70
CA ALA A 39 5.76 -17.73 -1.36
C ALA A 39 7.23 -18.00 -1.76
N VAL A 40 7.75 -19.19 -1.45
CA VAL A 40 9.14 -19.59 -1.78
C VAL A 40 9.36 -19.58 -3.30
N SER A 41 8.38 -20.03 -4.08
CA SER A 41 8.48 -20.03 -5.54
C SER A 41 8.66 -18.63 -6.14
N ARG A 42 8.22 -17.58 -5.43
CA ARG A 42 8.33 -16.17 -5.85
C ARG A 42 9.49 -15.44 -5.22
N TYR A 43 9.92 -15.86 -4.03
CA TYR A 43 10.95 -15.16 -3.27
C TYR A 43 12.29 -15.04 -4.00
N ALA A 44 12.70 -16.03 -4.79
CA ALA A 44 13.98 -15.97 -5.52
C ALA A 44 14.05 -14.79 -6.51
N GLU A 45 12.93 -14.48 -7.19
CA GLU A 45 12.82 -13.34 -8.10
C GLU A 45 12.74 -12.01 -7.32
N LEU A 46 11.99 -12.00 -6.21
CA LEU A 46 11.85 -10.84 -5.33
C LEU A 46 13.14 -10.47 -4.59
N ALA A 47 13.98 -11.45 -4.25
CA ALA A 47 15.25 -11.20 -3.57
C ALA A 47 16.17 -10.27 -4.37
N GLN A 48 15.99 -10.17 -5.69
CA GLN A 48 16.74 -9.26 -6.58
C GLN A 48 16.10 -7.86 -6.71
N ARG A 49 14.91 -7.63 -6.14
CA ARG A 49 14.16 -6.36 -6.18
C ARG A 49 14.48 -5.51 -4.95
N GLU A 50 15.47 -4.63 -5.07
CA GLU A 50 15.89 -3.72 -3.99
C GLU A 50 14.74 -2.84 -3.48
N ASP A 51 13.91 -2.32 -4.39
CA ASP A 51 12.73 -1.51 -4.07
C ASP A 51 11.75 -2.25 -3.14
N ILE A 52 11.48 -3.52 -3.40
CA ILE A 52 10.64 -4.37 -2.55
C ILE A 52 11.34 -4.71 -1.23
N ASN A 53 12.62 -5.05 -1.27
CA ASN A 53 13.38 -5.41 -0.07
C ASN A 53 13.47 -4.24 0.92
N SER A 54 13.72 -3.03 0.43
CA SER A 54 13.76 -1.82 1.25
C SER A 54 12.39 -1.45 1.80
N ALA A 55 11.31 -1.65 1.03
CA ALA A 55 9.95 -1.30 1.46
C ALA A 55 9.36 -2.28 2.49
N PHE A 56 9.66 -3.57 2.41
CA PHE A 56 8.97 -4.60 3.20
C PHE A 56 9.89 -5.46 4.09
N TYR A 57 11.15 -5.08 4.22
CA TYR A 57 12.16 -5.81 5.01
C TYR A 57 12.32 -7.28 4.57
N LEU A 58 12.28 -7.52 3.25
CA LEU A 58 12.41 -8.85 2.64
C LEU A 58 13.85 -9.20 2.21
N GLY A 59 14.84 -8.38 2.58
CA GLY A 59 16.23 -8.58 2.20
C GLY A 59 16.88 -9.86 2.77
N PRO A 60 17.92 -10.40 2.10
CA PRO A 60 18.58 -11.66 2.47
C PRO A 60 19.27 -11.62 3.84
N ASP A 61 19.59 -10.42 4.34
CA ASP A 61 20.29 -10.22 5.63
C ASP A 61 19.37 -10.44 6.84
N GLY A 62 18.05 -10.55 6.64
CA GLY A 62 17.05 -10.59 7.69
C GLY A 62 16.18 -11.84 7.66
N ALA A 63 16.77 -13.05 7.77
CA ALA A 63 16.04 -14.32 8.01
C ALA A 63 14.83 -14.63 7.10
N ALA A 64 14.60 -13.89 6.01
CA ALA A 64 13.33 -13.88 5.29
C ALA A 64 13.00 -15.26 4.71
N SER A 65 13.98 -15.97 4.16
CA SER A 65 13.82 -17.35 3.67
C SER A 65 13.39 -18.35 4.76
N SER A 66 13.77 -18.12 6.02
CA SER A 66 13.36 -18.96 7.16
C SER A 66 11.91 -18.69 7.58
N TRP A 67 11.44 -17.45 7.46
CA TRP A 67 10.04 -17.09 7.69
C TRP A 67 9.12 -17.68 6.63
N LEU A 68 9.63 -17.98 5.43
CA LEU A 68 8.86 -18.60 4.38
C LEU A 68 8.66 -20.11 4.56
N GLN A 69 9.30 -20.76 5.54
CA GLN A 69 9.13 -22.19 5.77
C GLN A 69 7.75 -22.51 6.37
N PRO A 70 7.17 -23.69 6.15
CA PRO A 70 5.81 -24.04 6.59
C PRO A 70 5.57 -23.84 8.09
N GLY A 71 6.59 -24.04 8.92
CA GLY A 71 6.52 -23.85 10.37
C GLY A 71 6.36 -22.38 10.81
N PHE A 72 6.80 -21.42 9.98
CA PHE A 72 6.90 -20.00 10.33
C PHE A 72 6.05 -19.09 9.44
N ILE A 73 5.70 -19.54 8.22
CA ILE A 73 4.97 -18.73 7.26
C ILE A 73 3.65 -18.26 7.85
N SER A 74 3.46 -16.95 7.78
CA SER A 74 2.20 -16.32 8.12
C SER A 74 1.42 -16.04 6.83
N PRO A 75 0.09 -16.10 6.85
CA PRO A 75 -0.69 -15.89 5.63
C PRO A 75 -0.49 -14.50 5.01
N GLY A 76 -0.36 -13.46 5.83
CA GLY A 76 -0.06 -12.09 5.37
C GLY A 76 1.31 -11.98 4.68
N LEU A 77 2.34 -12.65 5.22
CA LEU A 77 3.65 -12.71 4.56
C LEU A 77 3.58 -13.48 3.24
N ALA A 78 2.84 -14.60 3.21
CA ALA A 78 2.64 -15.36 1.98
C ALA A 78 1.93 -14.52 0.92
N ALA A 79 0.92 -13.75 1.31
CA ALA A 79 0.18 -12.83 0.45
C ALA A 79 1.07 -11.73 -0.12
N LEU A 80 1.81 -11.01 0.75
CA LEU A 80 2.76 -10.00 0.30
C LEU A 80 3.76 -10.57 -0.70
N VAL A 81 4.47 -11.66 -0.35
CA VAL A 81 5.53 -12.24 -1.19
C VAL A 81 4.98 -12.81 -2.49
N THR A 82 3.77 -13.37 -2.48
CA THR A 82 3.18 -13.92 -3.70
C THR A 82 2.75 -12.83 -4.69
N LEU A 83 2.24 -11.71 -4.17
CA LEU A 83 1.68 -10.63 -4.98
C LEU A 83 2.73 -9.56 -5.36
N ALA A 84 3.78 -9.38 -4.58
CA ALA A 84 4.77 -8.32 -4.77
C ALA A 84 5.55 -8.41 -6.10
N LYS A 85 5.53 -9.56 -6.78
CA LYS A 85 6.14 -9.70 -8.12
C LYS A 85 5.51 -8.75 -9.15
N ASP A 86 4.22 -8.45 -8.96
CA ASP A 86 3.42 -7.65 -9.89
C ASP A 86 3.44 -6.16 -9.51
N PHE A 87 4.25 -5.78 -8.51
CA PHE A 87 4.39 -4.41 -8.07
C PHE A 87 5.31 -3.62 -8.99
N VAL A 88 4.82 -2.46 -9.40
CA VAL A 88 5.55 -1.47 -10.19
C VAL A 88 5.74 -0.24 -9.32
N PRO A 89 6.99 0.20 -9.04
CA PRO A 89 7.21 1.39 -8.22
C PRO A 89 6.61 2.64 -8.88
N VAL A 90 6.05 3.52 -8.06
CA VAL A 90 5.49 4.81 -8.48
C VAL A 90 6.11 5.94 -7.63
N PRO A 91 5.97 7.22 -8.05
CA PRO A 91 6.42 8.34 -7.20
C PRO A 91 5.81 8.26 -5.81
N THR A 92 6.55 8.73 -4.79
CA THR A 92 6.16 8.60 -3.40
C THR A 92 5.62 9.92 -2.84
N LEU A 93 4.87 9.88 -1.74
CA LEU A 93 4.39 11.09 -1.07
C LEU A 93 5.51 11.98 -0.51
N SER A 94 6.73 11.46 -0.42
CA SER A 94 7.90 12.16 0.12
C SER A 94 8.97 12.42 -0.93
N ALA A 95 8.61 12.38 -2.21
CA ALA A 95 9.58 12.55 -3.30
C ALA A 95 10.25 13.93 -3.28
N SER A 96 9.54 14.97 -2.85
CA SER A 96 10.08 16.34 -2.74
C SER A 96 10.64 16.67 -1.35
N ASP A 97 10.09 16.08 -0.28
CA ASP A 97 10.52 16.28 1.12
C ASP A 97 10.14 15.03 1.93
N ASP A 98 11.10 14.49 2.69
CA ASP A 98 10.96 13.26 3.49
C ASP A 98 9.71 13.27 4.40
N THR A 99 9.23 14.45 4.80
CA THR A 99 8.11 14.61 5.74
C THR A 99 6.75 14.84 5.09
N ASN A 100 6.65 14.86 3.75
CA ASN A 100 5.40 15.25 3.09
C ASN A 100 4.22 14.30 3.36
N HIS A 101 4.44 12.99 3.52
CA HIS A 101 3.40 12.07 4.00
C HIS A 101 2.84 12.49 5.37
N HIS A 102 3.70 12.93 6.30
CA HIS A 102 3.27 13.41 7.62
C HIS A 102 2.54 14.75 7.53
N ARG A 103 2.99 15.66 6.66
CA ARG A 103 2.30 16.94 6.42
C ARG A 103 0.89 16.71 5.86
N LEU A 104 0.74 15.79 4.90
CA LEU A 104 -0.56 15.40 4.36
C LEU A 104 -1.47 14.86 5.48
N ALA A 105 -0.98 13.92 6.30
CA ALA A 105 -1.75 13.37 7.43
C ALA A 105 -2.25 14.45 8.39
N THR A 106 -1.42 15.46 8.63
CA THR A 106 -1.67 16.51 9.63
C THR A 106 -2.62 17.59 9.10
N HIS A 107 -2.51 17.96 7.82
CA HIS A 107 -3.14 19.18 7.30
C HIS A 107 -4.33 18.94 6.37
N LEU A 108 -4.48 17.75 5.79
CA LEU A 108 -5.69 17.39 5.02
C LEU A 108 -7.01 17.48 5.84
N PRO A 109 -7.05 17.19 7.16
CA PRO A 109 -8.29 17.36 7.94
C PRO A 109 -8.85 18.79 7.92
N ALA A 110 -7.96 19.80 7.99
CA ALA A 110 -8.36 21.21 7.91
C ALA A 110 -8.93 21.59 6.53
N LEU A 111 -8.66 20.77 5.51
CA LEU A 111 -9.19 20.88 4.15
C LEU A 111 -10.46 20.06 3.93
N GLY A 112 -11.03 19.48 5.00
CA GLY A 112 -12.30 18.74 4.96
C GLY A 112 -12.18 17.30 4.49
N TRP A 113 -10.98 16.74 4.40
CA TRP A 113 -10.79 15.32 4.09
C TRP A 113 -11.20 14.45 5.27
N SER A 114 -11.81 13.30 4.98
CA SER A 114 -12.13 12.34 6.04
C SER A 114 -10.89 11.59 6.51
N ALA A 115 -10.94 11.09 7.75
CA ALA A 115 -9.87 10.25 8.29
C ALA A 115 -9.60 9.03 7.38
N ASP A 116 -10.65 8.40 6.84
CA ASP A 116 -10.51 7.26 5.94
C ASP A 116 -9.79 7.63 4.64
N GLU A 117 -10.12 8.77 4.03
CA GLU A 117 -9.45 9.21 2.79
C GLU A 117 -7.96 9.49 3.01
N ILE A 118 -7.63 10.10 4.14
CA ILE A 118 -6.26 10.37 4.56
C ILE A 118 -5.53 9.04 4.80
N ASP A 119 -6.18 8.10 5.48
CA ASP A 119 -5.59 6.80 5.76
C ASP A 119 -5.34 6.01 4.47
N PHE A 120 -6.30 5.95 3.54
CA PHE A 120 -6.10 5.33 2.22
C PHE A 120 -5.00 6.00 1.38
N LEU A 121 -4.78 7.30 1.54
CA LEU A 121 -3.73 8.00 0.80
C LEU A 121 -2.33 7.69 1.35
N ILE A 122 -2.20 7.51 2.67
CA ILE A 122 -0.90 7.56 3.37
C ILE A 122 -0.48 6.18 3.90
N HIS A 123 -1.40 5.45 4.51
CA HIS A 123 -1.11 4.16 5.13
C HIS A 123 -1.69 3.01 4.30
N GLY A 124 -2.89 3.18 3.74
CA GLY A 124 -3.69 2.10 3.17
C GLY A 124 -4.28 1.19 4.24
N GLN A 125 -4.96 0.13 3.81
CA GLN A 125 -5.57 -0.87 4.71
C GLN A 125 -4.72 -2.14 4.81
N PRO A 126 -4.86 -2.93 5.89
CA PRO A 126 -4.23 -4.25 5.96
C PRO A 126 -4.59 -5.13 4.76
N ILE A 127 -3.65 -5.97 4.34
CA ILE A 127 -3.84 -6.88 3.20
C ILE A 127 -5.04 -7.82 3.40
N GLU A 128 -5.34 -8.21 4.63
CA GLU A 128 -6.50 -9.04 4.98
C GLU A 128 -7.81 -8.36 4.64
N THR A 129 -7.96 -7.08 5.02
CA THR A 129 -9.14 -6.27 4.71
C THR A 129 -9.34 -6.19 3.20
N MET A 130 -8.24 -6.15 2.44
CA MET A 130 -8.25 -6.01 0.99
C MET A 130 -8.52 -7.30 0.23
N LEU A 131 -8.15 -8.44 0.81
CA LEU A 131 -8.43 -9.76 0.25
C LEU A 131 -9.84 -10.25 0.64
N GLN A 132 -10.46 -9.70 1.69
CA GLN A 132 -11.79 -10.10 2.17
C GLN A 132 -12.87 -10.13 1.08
N PRO A 133 -12.96 -9.18 0.12
CA PRO A 133 -13.98 -9.23 -0.93
C PRO A 133 -13.84 -10.43 -1.89
N TYR A 134 -12.66 -11.06 -1.94
CA TYR A 134 -12.39 -12.24 -2.76
C TYR A 134 -12.56 -13.56 -1.98
N ALA A 135 -12.71 -13.49 -0.65
CA ALA A 135 -12.84 -14.66 0.21
C ALA A 135 -14.17 -15.38 -0.08
N SER A 136 -14.13 -16.71 0.00
CA SER A 136 -15.32 -17.54 -0.20
C SER A 136 -16.17 -17.63 1.07
N SER A 137 -15.52 -17.46 2.23
CA SER A 137 -16.18 -17.41 3.53
C SER A 137 -16.66 -15.99 3.89
N THR A 138 -17.78 -15.93 4.61
CA THR A 138 -18.24 -14.71 5.29
C THR A 138 -17.44 -14.39 6.56
N ASP A 139 -16.63 -15.34 7.05
CA ASP A 139 -15.78 -15.11 8.20
C ASP A 139 -14.67 -14.11 7.85
N GLN A 140 -14.39 -13.21 8.80
CA GLN A 140 -13.31 -12.24 8.64
C GLN A 140 -11.96 -12.96 8.61
N LEU A 141 -11.15 -12.64 7.59
CA LEU A 141 -9.76 -13.09 7.51
C LEU A 141 -9.03 -12.60 8.77
N LYS A 142 -8.52 -13.55 9.55
CA LYS A 142 -7.72 -13.23 10.74
C LYS A 142 -6.42 -12.56 10.29
N GLU A 143 -6.04 -11.48 10.98
CA GLU A 143 -4.77 -10.78 10.75
C GLU A 143 -3.61 -11.79 10.62
N GLY A 144 -2.90 -11.69 9.49
CA GLY A 144 -1.83 -12.59 9.07
C GLY A 144 -0.54 -12.43 9.86
N LYS A 145 -0.56 -11.74 11.01
CA LYS A 145 0.51 -11.58 12.03
C LYS A 145 1.84 -10.97 11.56
N PHE A 146 2.09 -10.79 10.27
CA PHE A 146 3.26 -10.10 9.76
C PHE A 146 2.95 -8.61 9.63
N ARG A 147 3.70 -7.77 10.35
CA ARG A 147 3.39 -6.33 10.50
C ARG A 147 3.84 -5.47 9.32
N HIS A 148 4.74 -5.98 8.48
CA HIS A 148 5.35 -5.23 7.38
C HIS A 148 4.76 -5.64 6.02
N THR A 149 3.46 -5.89 5.95
CA THR A 149 2.74 -6.17 4.69
C THR A 149 2.45 -4.92 3.86
N GLY A 150 2.81 -3.74 4.37
CA GLY A 150 2.36 -2.45 3.86
C GLY A 150 0.87 -2.25 4.08
N GLY A 151 0.36 -1.12 3.60
CA GLY A 151 -1.08 -0.94 3.44
C GLY A 151 -1.47 -0.77 1.99
N TRP A 152 -2.74 -1.04 1.75
CA TRP A 152 -3.28 -1.36 0.44
C TRP A 152 -4.56 -0.56 0.22
N THR A 153 -4.68 0.06 -0.94
CA THR A 153 -5.79 0.94 -1.30
C THR A 153 -6.50 0.38 -2.54
N PRO A 154 -7.83 0.17 -2.47
CA PRO A 154 -8.55 -0.60 -3.48
C PRO A 154 -8.79 0.15 -4.78
N PRO A 155 -9.15 -0.60 -5.85
CA PRO A 155 -9.71 -0.05 -7.05
C PRO A 155 -10.86 0.88 -6.73
N GLY A 156 -10.99 1.97 -7.49
CA GLY A 156 -12.02 2.98 -7.29
C GLY A 156 -11.76 4.00 -6.18
N MET A 157 -11.04 3.66 -5.10
CA MET A 157 -10.61 4.66 -4.11
C MET A 157 -9.55 5.59 -4.70
N THR A 158 -8.63 5.04 -5.49
CA THR A 158 -7.60 5.80 -6.21
C THR A 158 -8.17 6.96 -7.03
N ARG A 159 -9.26 6.72 -7.77
CA ARG A 159 -9.95 7.75 -8.56
C ARG A 159 -10.52 8.86 -7.66
N LYS A 160 -11.18 8.48 -6.57
CA LYS A 160 -11.74 9.42 -5.59
C LYS A 160 -10.63 10.30 -4.98
N LEU A 161 -9.51 9.70 -4.58
CA LEU A 161 -8.36 10.40 -4.04
C LEU A 161 -7.77 11.37 -5.08
N ARG A 162 -7.61 10.93 -6.33
CA ARG A 162 -7.11 11.77 -7.44
C ARG A 162 -8.00 12.99 -7.66
N GLU A 163 -9.31 12.79 -7.78
CA GLU A 163 -10.29 13.87 -7.96
C GLU A 163 -10.27 14.87 -6.80
N SER A 164 -10.07 14.39 -5.57
CA SER A 164 -9.93 15.25 -4.40
C SER A 164 -8.63 16.06 -4.41
N ILE A 165 -7.48 15.45 -4.78
CA ILE A 165 -6.20 16.17 -4.93
C ILE A 165 -6.24 17.18 -6.07
N ASP A 166 -6.74 16.79 -7.24
CA ASP A 166 -6.82 17.69 -8.40
C ASP A 166 -7.70 18.91 -8.08
N ARG A 167 -8.81 18.73 -7.36
CA ARG A 167 -9.64 19.85 -6.88
C ARG A 167 -8.89 20.77 -5.93
N LEU A 168 -8.11 20.23 -5.00
CA LEU A 168 -7.31 21.02 -4.07
C LEU A 168 -6.24 21.84 -4.80
N ILE A 169 -5.62 21.31 -5.86
CA ILE A 169 -4.55 22.02 -6.58
C ILE A 169 -5.08 23.22 -7.38
N LEU A 170 -6.34 23.17 -7.84
CA LEU A 170 -6.90 24.22 -8.70
C LEU A 170 -7.13 25.56 -7.99
N ALA A 171 -7.53 25.55 -6.72
CA ALA A 171 -7.77 26.77 -5.96
C ALA A 171 -7.75 26.51 -4.45
N PRO A 172 -7.35 27.51 -3.64
CA PRO A 172 -7.46 27.42 -2.18
C PRO A 172 -8.94 27.29 -1.73
N PRO A 173 -9.19 26.70 -0.55
CA PRO A 173 -10.52 26.69 0.05
C PRO A 173 -11.00 28.13 0.32
N SER A 174 -12.25 28.44 -0.03
CA SER A 174 -12.73 29.83 -0.05
C SER A 174 -13.28 30.36 1.28
N GLN A 175 -13.24 29.58 2.38
CA GLN A 175 -14.12 29.85 3.53
C GLN A 175 -13.47 29.91 4.93
N ALA A 176 -12.20 29.52 5.11
CA ALA A 176 -11.58 29.51 6.45
C ALA A 176 -10.06 29.78 6.43
N ASP A 177 -9.58 30.66 7.31
CA ASP A 177 -8.16 31.05 7.43
C ASP A 177 -7.26 29.84 7.72
N GLU A 178 -7.71 28.92 8.58
CA GLU A 178 -6.99 27.68 8.90
C GLU A 178 -6.84 26.77 7.67
N ALA A 179 -7.90 26.65 6.86
CA ALA A 179 -7.87 25.87 5.64
C ALA A 179 -6.95 26.49 4.58
N VAL A 180 -6.94 27.82 4.46
CA VAL A 180 -6.01 28.53 3.56
C VAL A 180 -4.56 28.35 4.01
N TRP A 181 -4.28 28.45 5.31
CA TRP A 181 -2.94 28.22 5.85
C TRP A 181 -2.46 26.78 5.61
N ALA A 182 -3.30 25.78 5.90
CA ALA A 182 -3.02 24.38 5.65
C ALA A 182 -2.76 24.10 4.16
N TRP A 183 -3.58 24.70 3.29
CA TRP A 183 -3.43 24.58 1.84
C TRP A 183 -2.11 25.20 1.36
N ASN A 184 -1.77 26.41 1.81
CA ASN A 184 -0.51 27.07 1.45
C ASN A 184 0.69 26.20 1.87
N LEU A 185 0.68 25.69 3.10
CA LEU A 185 1.76 24.84 3.62
C LEU A 185 1.95 23.59 2.76
N LEU A 186 0.86 22.92 2.35
CA LEU A 186 0.93 21.72 1.51
C LEU A 186 1.36 22.01 0.07
N ASN A 187 1.11 23.20 -0.46
CA ASN A 187 1.60 23.61 -1.78
C ASN A 187 3.07 24.03 -1.74
N GLU A 188 3.46 24.83 -0.75
CA GLU A 188 4.85 25.29 -0.58
C GLU A 188 5.81 24.11 -0.37
N SER A 189 5.37 23.08 0.34
CA SER A 189 6.11 21.84 0.52
C SER A 189 6.09 20.88 -0.67
N LYS A 190 5.29 21.19 -1.70
CA LYS A 190 4.97 20.28 -2.82
C LYS A 190 4.27 18.98 -2.41
N ALA A 191 3.70 18.91 -1.21
CA ALA A 191 3.02 17.70 -0.74
C ALA A 191 1.79 17.35 -1.60
N LEU A 192 1.03 18.34 -2.08
CA LEU A 192 -0.08 18.08 -3.01
C LEU A 192 0.41 17.59 -4.38
N ASP A 193 1.54 18.13 -4.86
CA ASP A 193 2.14 17.72 -6.13
C ASP A 193 2.70 16.29 -6.05
N ASP A 194 3.37 15.93 -4.94
CA ASP A 194 3.85 14.57 -4.68
C ASP A 194 2.67 13.58 -4.63
N ALA A 195 1.58 13.94 -3.94
CA ALA A 195 0.35 13.13 -3.92
C ALA A 195 -0.25 12.95 -5.32
N ARG A 196 -0.31 14.03 -6.11
CA ARG A 196 -0.79 13.97 -7.49
C ARG A 196 0.11 13.07 -8.36
N ALA A 197 1.42 13.21 -8.24
CA ALA A 197 2.40 12.45 -9.00
C ALA A 197 2.36 10.95 -8.66
N MET A 198 2.17 10.61 -7.38
CA MET A 198 1.99 9.22 -6.93
C MET A 198 0.71 8.60 -7.52
N LEU A 199 -0.38 9.36 -7.58
CA LEU A 199 -1.67 8.86 -8.07
C LEU A 199 -1.78 8.84 -9.60
N ALA A 200 -1.02 9.68 -10.32
CA ALA A 200 -1.07 9.80 -11.77
C ALA A 200 -0.85 8.50 -12.58
N PRO A 201 0.10 7.61 -12.24
CA PRO A 201 0.35 6.38 -13.00
C PRO A 201 -0.66 5.25 -12.77
N LEU A 202 -1.62 5.43 -11.84
CA LEU A 202 -2.61 4.42 -11.51
C LEU A 202 -3.81 4.48 -12.47
N ASN A 203 -4.38 3.34 -12.82
CA ASN A 203 -5.69 3.20 -13.45
C ASN A 203 -6.75 2.97 -12.36
N ASP A 204 -8.01 3.06 -12.75
CA ASP A 204 -9.15 2.91 -11.83
C ASP A 204 -9.26 1.50 -11.23
N ASP A 205 -8.72 0.50 -11.93
CA ASP A 205 -8.70 -0.93 -11.57
C ASP A 205 -7.43 -1.33 -10.80
N ASP A 206 -6.43 -0.46 -10.69
CA ASP A 206 -5.20 -0.80 -9.99
C ASP A 206 -5.34 -0.68 -8.47
N TRP A 207 -4.55 -1.49 -7.76
CA TRP A 207 -4.30 -1.34 -6.33
C TRP A 207 -3.10 -0.41 -6.14
N LEU A 208 -3.17 0.43 -5.10
CA LEU A 208 -2.04 1.19 -4.60
C LEU A 208 -1.52 0.54 -3.31
N ILE A 209 -0.22 0.28 -3.24
CA ILE A 209 0.45 -0.33 -2.11
C ILE A 209 1.45 0.67 -1.53
N LEU A 210 1.41 0.84 -0.22
CA LEU A 210 2.15 1.83 0.54
C LEU A 210 2.96 1.15 1.63
N SER A 211 4.18 1.63 1.88
CA SER A 211 4.97 1.21 3.04
C SER A 211 5.76 2.39 3.59
N ILE A 212 5.87 2.47 4.90
CA ILE A 212 6.65 3.49 5.61
C ILE A 212 7.72 2.78 6.43
N THR A 213 8.98 3.14 6.20
CA THR A 213 10.14 2.55 6.89
C THR A 213 10.95 3.62 7.62
N HIS A 214 11.52 3.26 8.77
CA HIS A 214 12.30 4.16 9.65
C HIS A 214 13.79 3.80 9.67
#